data_AF-A0A7V8EWZ7-F1
#
_entry.id   AF-A0A7V8EWZ7-F1
#
_cell.length_a   1.000
_cell.length_b   1.000
_cell.length_c   1.000
_cell.angle_alpha   90.00
_cell.angle_beta   90.00
_cell.angle_gamma   90.00
#
_symmetry.space_group_name_H-M   'P 1'
#
loop_
_entity.id
_entity.type
_entity.pdbx_description
1 polymer ?
#
loop_
_entity_poly.entity_id
_entity_poly.type
_entity_poly.pdbx_seq_one_letter_code
_entity_poly.pdbx_strand_id
1 'polypeptide(L)'
;MPIAIRGRNNTTAAQQVAIRGTAQGNNLANVNIPAQGNGVLYVLQADANATLYLICNGVTAQTTQLNVVYHGFSSVEQNSDWLRQWTVEGAPDGVQLDLA
;
A
#
# COMPACT_ATOMS: atom_id res chain seq x y z
N MET A 1 -9.41 15.59 5.43
CA MET A 1 -7.97 15.42 5.75
C MET A 1 -7.38 14.41 4.78
N PRO A 2 -6.16 14.61 4.22
CA PRO A 2 -5.54 13.60 3.37
C PRO A 2 -5.20 12.34 4.19
N ILE A 3 -5.35 11.16 3.58
CA ILE A 3 -4.99 9.87 4.18
C ILE A 3 -3.65 9.42 3.63
N ALA A 4 -2.69 9.17 4.52
CA ALA A 4 -1.45 8.50 4.15
C ALA A 4 -1.63 6.98 4.24
N ILE A 5 -1.33 6.29 3.14
CA ILE A 5 -1.11 4.85 3.11
C ILE A 5 0.37 4.65 3.36
N ARG A 6 0.70 3.91 4.42
CA ARG A 6 2.05 3.66 4.89
C ARG A 6 2.40 2.20 4.67
N GLY A 7 3.63 1.94 4.29
CA GLY A 7 4.22 0.61 4.24
C GLY A 7 5.26 0.47 5.34
N ARG A 8 5.23 -0.64 6.07
CA ARG A 8 6.24 -1.06 7.01
C ARG A 8 6.92 -2.30 6.45
N ASN A 9 8.24 -2.33 6.48
CA ASN A 9 9.05 -3.43 5.98
C ASN A 9 9.69 -4.16 7.16
N ASN A 10 9.18 -5.34 7.50
CA ASN A 10 9.73 -6.17 8.57
C ASN A 10 10.77 -7.18 8.06
N THR A 11 11.19 -7.08 6.79
CA THR A 11 12.24 -7.93 6.22
C THR A 11 13.63 -7.36 6.51
N THR A 12 14.68 -8.17 6.30
CA THR A 12 16.09 -7.79 6.53
C THR A 12 16.70 -7.02 5.37
N ALA A 13 16.02 -6.89 4.24
CA ALA A 13 16.47 -6.15 3.06
C ALA A 13 15.59 -4.93 2.81
N ALA A 14 16.14 -3.89 2.19
CA ALA A 14 15.33 -2.79 1.69
C ALA A 14 14.41 -3.30 0.57
N GLN A 15 13.20 -2.74 0.50
CA GLN A 15 12.16 -3.17 -0.42
C GLN A 15 11.71 -1.99 -1.26
N GLN A 16 11.56 -2.19 -2.56
CA GLN A 16 10.98 -1.20 -3.44
C GLN A 16 9.52 -1.56 -3.73
N VAL A 17 8.61 -0.63 -3.53
CA VAL A 17 7.19 -0.79 -3.84
C VAL A 17 6.84 0.14 -5.00
N ALA A 18 6.48 -0.44 -6.13
CA ALA A 18 5.87 0.29 -7.23
C ALA A 18 4.35 0.35 -7.03
N ILE A 19 3.76 1.51 -7.26
CA ILE A 19 2.34 1.80 -7.02
C ILE A 19 1.70 2.16 -8.35
N ARG A 20 0.58 1.52 -8.69
CA ARG A 20 -0.15 1.73 -9.95
C ARG A 20 -1.64 1.91 -9.69
N GLY A 21 -2.33 2.64 -10.56
CA GLY A 21 -3.79 2.79 -10.50
C GLY A 21 -4.57 1.64 -11.15
N THR A 22 -3.90 0.84 -12.00
CA THR A 22 -4.47 -0.36 -12.63
C THR A 22 -3.41 -1.46 -12.69
N ALA A 23 -3.82 -2.73 -12.82
CA ALA A 23 -2.92 -3.88 -12.83
C ALA A 23 -1.81 -3.80 -13.90
N GLN A 24 -2.13 -3.21 -15.06
CA GLN A 24 -1.22 -3.04 -16.20
C GLN A 24 -0.89 -1.57 -16.49
N GLY A 25 -1.26 -0.67 -15.57
CA GLY A 25 -1.12 0.76 -15.76
C GLY A 25 0.31 1.27 -15.53
N ASN A 26 0.49 2.56 -15.82
CA ASN A 26 1.72 3.27 -15.52
C ASN A 26 1.96 3.35 -14.01
N ASN A 27 3.24 3.38 -13.61
CA ASN A 27 3.61 3.65 -12.23
C ASN A 27 3.18 5.07 -11.84
N LEU A 28 2.40 5.16 -10.77
CA LEU A 28 2.05 6.42 -10.11
C LEU A 28 3.22 6.88 -9.23
N ALA A 29 3.85 5.94 -8.52
CA ALA A 29 4.99 6.20 -7.66
C ALA A 29 5.84 4.93 -7.48
N ASN A 30 7.12 5.13 -7.16
CA ASN A 30 8.03 4.10 -6.68
C ASN A 30 8.56 4.55 -5.31
N VAL A 31 8.38 3.72 -4.29
CA VAL A 31 8.77 4.03 -2.91
C VAL A 31 9.75 2.98 -2.42
N ASN A 32 10.92 3.44 -1.97
CA ASN A 32 11.88 2.56 -1.30
C ASN A 32 11.61 2.59 0.20
N ILE A 33 11.35 1.43 0.80
CA ILE A 33 11.19 1.26 2.24
C ILE A 33 12.46 0.59 2.78
N PRO A 34 13.20 1.22 3.70
CA PRO A 34 14.40 0.62 4.27
C PRO A 34 14.07 -0.68 5.02
N ALA A 35 15.07 -1.56 5.20
CA ALA A 35 14.93 -2.75 6.02
C ALA A 35 14.51 -2.37 7.45
N GLN A 36 13.59 -3.13 8.06
CA GLN A 36 13.06 -2.84 9.40
C GLN A 36 12.51 -1.41 9.56
N GLY A 37 11.95 -0.82 8.49
CA GLY A 37 11.59 0.59 8.44
C GLY A 37 10.20 0.87 7.88
N ASN A 38 9.83 2.16 7.89
CA ASN A 38 8.52 2.64 7.44
C ASN A 38 8.67 3.62 6.27
N GLY A 39 7.67 3.68 5.39
CA GLY A 39 7.59 4.63 4.29
C GLY A 39 6.15 5.02 3.98
N VAL A 40 5.94 6.24 3.49
CA VAL A 40 4.63 6.65 2.94
C VAL A 40 4.56 6.16 1.50
N LEU A 41 3.61 5.26 1.23
CA LEU A 41 3.38 4.70 -0.09
C LEU A 41 2.61 5.70 -0.96
N TYR A 42 1.46 6.15 -0.49
CA TYR A 42 0.57 7.00 -1.27
C TYR A 42 -0.25 7.91 -0.36
N VAL A 43 -0.61 9.09 -0.85
CA VAL A 43 -1.47 10.03 -0.12
C VAL A 43 -2.75 10.24 -0.91
N LEU A 44 -3.86 9.79 -0.33
CA LEU A 44 -5.19 9.97 -0.88
C LEU A 44 -5.79 11.28 -0.38
N GLN A 45 -6.39 12.06 -1.28
CA GLN A 45 -7.11 13.28 -0.90
C GLN A 45 -8.42 12.91 -0.18
N ALA A 46 -8.97 13.85 0.60
CA ALA A 46 -10.21 13.62 1.34
C ALA A 46 -11.39 13.29 0.38
N ASP A 47 -12.31 12.46 0.87
CA ASP A 47 -13.52 11.99 0.16
C ASP A 47 -13.26 11.27 -1.18
N ALA A 48 -12.06 10.74 -1.37
CA ALA A 48 -11.68 9.99 -2.55
C ALA A 48 -11.67 8.47 -2.27
N ASN A 49 -11.97 7.71 -3.33
CA ASN A 49 -11.75 6.27 -3.39
C ASN A 49 -10.54 6.01 -4.30
N ALA A 50 -9.74 5.01 -3.96
CA ALA A 50 -8.63 4.59 -4.80
C ALA A 50 -8.50 3.07 -4.83
N THR A 51 -8.33 2.53 -6.03
CA THR A 51 -7.80 1.20 -6.24
C THR A 51 -6.32 1.33 -6.58
N LEU A 52 -5.46 0.75 -5.75
CA LEU A 52 -4.02 0.74 -5.92
C LEU A 52 -3.52 -0.68 -6.13
N TYR A 53 -2.57 -0.83 -7.03
CA TYR A 53 -1.81 -2.06 -7.23
C TYR A 53 -0.39 -1.83 -6.74
N LEU A 54 0.03 -2.60 -5.74
CA LEU A 54 1.33 -2.53 -5.11
C LEU A 54 2.18 -3.68 -5.60
N ILE A 55 3.35 -3.42 -6.18
CA ILE A 55 4.26 -4.43 -6.72
C ILE A 55 5.58 -4.33 -5.98
N CYS A 56 5.95 -5.38 -5.24
CA CYS A 56 7.21 -5.42 -4.51
C CYS A 56 8.37 -5.85 -5.43
N ASN A 57 9.47 -5.10 -5.40
CA ASN A 57 10.73 -5.31 -6.15
C ASN A 57 10.56 -5.57 -7.66
N GLY A 58 9.50 -5.02 -8.27
CA GLY A 58 9.19 -5.28 -9.68
C GLY A 58 8.79 -6.71 -10.00
N VAL A 59 8.57 -7.55 -8.98
CA VAL A 59 8.14 -8.93 -9.16
C VAL A 59 6.62 -8.94 -9.35
N THR A 60 6.15 -9.07 -10.59
CA THR A 60 4.71 -9.04 -10.91
C THR A 60 3.89 -10.07 -10.14
N ALA A 61 4.47 -11.23 -9.81
CA ALA A 61 3.80 -12.21 -8.95
C ALA A 61 3.51 -11.65 -7.55
N GLN A 62 4.27 -10.66 -7.08
CA GLN A 62 4.13 -9.98 -5.80
C GLN A 62 3.24 -8.72 -5.90
N THR A 63 2.23 -8.77 -6.77
CA THR A 63 1.26 -7.67 -6.94
C THR A 63 0.10 -7.86 -5.97
N THR A 64 -0.20 -6.84 -5.16
CA THR A 64 -1.38 -6.81 -4.28
C THR A 64 -2.32 -5.69 -4.71
N GLN A 65 -3.62 -5.99 -4.82
CA GLN A 65 -4.65 -4.97 -5.03
C GLN A 65 -5.18 -4.46 -3.68
N LEU A 66 -5.24 -3.15 -3.54
CA LEU A 66 -5.75 -2.44 -2.38
C LEU A 66 -6.89 -1.53 -2.82
N ASN A 67 -8.09 -1.74 -2.28
CA ASN A 67 -9.21 -0.81 -2.46
C ASN A 67 -9.36 0.02 -1.18
N VAL A 68 -9.12 1.32 -1.29
CA VAL A 68 -9.24 2.28 -0.19
C VAL A 68 -10.48 3.13 -0.43
N VAL A 69 -11.38 3.13 0.55
CA VAL A 69 -12.63 3.88 0.52
C VAL A 69 -12.67 4.78 1.74
N TYR A 70 -12.97 6.07 1.54
CA TYR A 70 -13.08 7.03 2.64
C TYR A 70 -14.45 7.70 2.68
N HIS A 71 -15.20 7.42 3.75
CA HIS A 71 -16.53 7.99 4.02
C HIS A 71 -16.59 8.70 5.39
N GLY A 72 -15.54 9.45 5.76
CA GLY A 72 -15.43 10.08 7.08
C GLY A 72 -14.88 9.17 8.20
N PHE A 73 -14.71 7.87 7.90
CA PHE A 73 -13.89 6.90 8.62
C PHE A 73 -13.12 6.08 7.58
N SER A 74 -11.86 5.75 7.88
CA SER A 74 -10.99 5.01 6.95
C SER A 74 -11.31 3.52 7.03
N SER A 75 -11.85 2.93 5.97
CA SER A 75 -11.96 1.47 5.84
C SER A 75 -11.18 0.99 4.62
N VAL A 76 -10.53 -0.16 4.76
CA VAL A 76 -9.74 -0.76 3.68
C VAL A 76 -10.34 -2.11 3.36
N GLU A 77 -10.66 -2.31 2.09
CA GLU A 77 -11.04 -3.60 1.56
C GLU A 77 -9.86 -4.15 0.76
N GLN A 78 -9.15 -5.10 1.35
CA GLN A 78 -8.14 -5.87 0.65
C GLN A 78 -8.82 -7.03 -0.05
N ASN A 79 -8.95 -6.96 -1.36
CA ASN A 79 -9.34 -8.11 -2.17
C ASN A 79 -8.05 -8.76 -2.71
N SER A 80 -7.42 -9.57 -1.86
CA SER A 80 -6.16 -10.25 -2.17
C SER A 80 -6.23 -11.69 -1.66
N ASP A 81 -5.99 -12.65 -2.54
CA ASP A 81 -5.85 -14.07 -2.17
C ASP A 81 -4.54 -14.34 -1.39
N TRP A 82 -3.74 -13.30 -1.11
CA TRP A 82 -2.39 -13.39 -0.57
C TRP A 82 -2.31 -12.87 0.86
N LEU A 83 -2.30 -13.80 1.82
CA LEU A 83 -2.04 -13.54 3.24
C LEU A 83 -0.56 -13.33 3.58
N ARG A 84 0.35 -13.46 2.61
CA ARG A 84 1.80 -13.66 2.87
C ARG A 84 2.69 -12.46 2.64
N GLN A 85 2.18 -11.33 2.16
CA GLN A 85 3.05 -10.18 1.87
C GLN A 85 2.61 -8.88 2.51
N TRP A 86 1.33 -8.68 2.80
CA TRP A 86 0.86 -7.42 3.36
C TRP A 86 -0.28 -7.67 4.34
N THR A 87 -0.11 -7.21 5.57
CA THR A 87 -1.18 -7.12 6.56
C THR A 87 -1.65 -5.67 6.65
N VAL A 88 -2.96 -5.43 6.59
CA VAL A 88 -3.53 -4.09 6.70
C VAL A 88 -4.01 -3.83 8.12
N GLU A 89 -3.54 -2.76 8.73
CA GLU A 89 -4.03 -2.28 10.02
C GLU A 89 -4.65 -0.88 9.85
N GLY A 90 -5.88 -0.72 10.38
CA GLY A 90 -6.53 0.59 10.46
C GLY A 90 -5.94 1.41 11.60
N ALA A 91 -5.46 2.61 11.31
CA ALA A 91 -4.92 3.54 12.30
C ALA A 91 -5.75 4.85 12.34
N PRO A 92 -5.77 5.59 13.47
CA PRO A 92 -6.48 6.87 13.57
C PRO A 92 -6.05 7.91 12.51
N ASP A 93 -4.79 7.84 12.08
CA ASP A 93 -4.18 8.80 11.15
C ASP A 93 -3.97 8.25 9.72
N GLY A 94 -4.47 7.04 9.42
CA GLY A 94 -4.36 6.45 8.08
C GLY A 94 -4.32 4.92 8.02
N VAL A 95 -3.67 4.39 6.98
CA VAL A 95 -3.59 2.95 6.72
C VAL A 95 -2.14 2.51 6.83
N GLN A 96 -1.86 1.46 7.61
CA GLN A 96 -0.54 0.82 7.64
C GLN A 96 -0.59 -0.56 6.99
N LEU A 97 0.39 -0.83 6.13
CA LEU A 97 0.59 -2.11 5.45
C LEU A 97 1.90 -2.72 5.95
N ASP A 98 1.84 -3.87 6.60
CA ASP A 98 3.01 -4.58 7.13
C ASP A 98 3.50 -5.64 6.15
N LEU A 99 4.73 -5.47 5.64
CA LEU A 99 5.43 -6.41 4.78
C LEU A 99 6.20 -7.43 5.61
N ALA A 100 5.76 -8.69 5.52
CA ALA A 100 6.33 -9.85 6.20
C ALA A 100 7.41 -10.56 5.37
#